data_AF-A0A0E3SFX4-F1
#
_entry.id   AF-A0A0E3SFX4-F1
#
_cell.length_a   1.000
_cell.length_b   1.000
_cell.length_c   1.000
_cell.angle_alpha   90.00
_cell.angle_beta   90.00
_cell.angle_gamma   90.00
#
_symmetry.space_group_name_H-M   'P 1'
#
loop_
_entity.id
_entity.type
_entity.pdbx_description
1 polymer ?
#
loop_
_entity_poly.entity_id
_entity_poly.type
_entity_poly.pdbx_seq_one_letter_code
_entity_poly.pdbx_strand_id
1 'polypeptide(L)' 'MNQNISKSGIDIIGDVPWGIQLCQFDQSKEDLLDILVLYFKARLENNKFCMWVTS' A
#
# COMPACT_ATOMS: atom_id res chain seq x y z
N MET A 1 -10.39 19.94 4.66
CA MET A 1 -9.10 19.21 4.76
C MET A 1 -8.80 18.68 3.36
N ASN A 2 -7.67 19.08 2.77
CA ASN A 2 -7.30 18.67 1.42
C ASN A 2 -6.87 17.19 1.49
N GLN A 3 -7.77 16.26 1.19
CA GLN A 3 -7.47 14.84 1.19
C GLN A 3 -6.59 14.59 -0.03
N ASN A 4 -5.27 14.51 0.17
CA ASN A 4 -4.33 14.25 -0.90
C ASN A 4 -4.46 12.77 -1.29
N ILE A 5 -5.37 12.49 -2.24
CA ILE A 5 -5.66 11.16 -2.76
C ILE A 5 -4.42 10.66 -3.50
N SER A 6 -4.05 9.41 -3.29
CA SER A 6 -2.86 8.85 -3.92
C SER A 6 -3.00 7.37 -4.18
N LYS A 7 -2.33 6.91 -5.23
CA LYS A 7 -2.27 5.50 -5.57
C LYS A 7 -1.70 4.70 -4.40
N SER A 8 -2.49 3.74 -3.91
CA SER A 8 -2.03 2.81 -2.88
C SER A 8 -0.95 1.86 -3.40
N GLY A 9 -0.89 1.66 -4.72
CA GLY A 9 -0.09 0.62 -5.37
C GLY A 9 -0.79 -0.73 -5.43
N ILE A 10 -1.91 -0.91 -4.71
CA ILE A 10 -2.66 -2.16 -4.65
C ILE A 10 -3.88 -2.03 -5.55
N ASP A 11 -3.96 -2.84 -6.61
CA ASP A 11 -4.93 -2.66 -7.70
C ASP A 11 -6.40 -2.69 -7.21
N ILE A 12 -6.73 -3.60 -6.29
CA ILE A 12 -8.09 -3.72 -5.73
C ILE A 12 -8.50 -2.56 -4.82
N ILE A 13 -7.52 -1.89 -4.19
CA ILE A 13 -7.75 -0.75 -3.29
C ILE A 13 -7.84 0.55 -4.11
N GLY A 14 -7.02 0.68 -5.15
CA GLY A 14 -6.97 1.87 -6.00
C GLY A 14 -6.41 3.10 -5.28
N ASP A 15 -7.01 4.24 -5.58
CA ASP A 15 -6.63 5.55 -5.03
C ASP A 15 -7.22 5.76 -3.64
N VAL A 16 -6.37 6.06 -2.66
CA VAL A 16 -6.76 6.24 -1.26
C VAL A 16 -6.27 7.57 -0.70
N PRO A 17 -7.05 8.23 0.18
CA PRO A 17 -6.55 9.36 0.94
C PRO A 17 -5.44 8.93 1.90
N TRP A 18 -4.55 9.87 2.19
CA TRP A 18 -3.46 9.66 3.13
C TRP A 18 -3.98 9.39 4.54
N GLY A 19 -3.38 8.40 5.23
CA GLY A 19 -3.74 8.05 6.62
C GLY A 19 -4.81 6.95 6.78
N ILE A 20 -5.24 6.30 5.69
CA ILE A 20 -6.06 5.08 5.81
C ILE A 20 -5.22 3.91 6.32
N GLN A 21 -5.79 3.15 7.26
CA GLN A 21 -5.26 1.87 7.70
C GLN A 21 -5.95 0.75 6.92
N LEU A 22 -5.16 -0.04 6.18
CA LEU A 22 -5.65 -1.19 5.40
C LEU A 22 -5.23 -2.48 6.11
N CYS A 23 -6.16 -3.42 6.22
CA CYS A 23 -5.87 -4.80 6.60
C CYS A 23 -6.22 -5.70 5.42
N GLN A 24 -5.25 -6.49 4.96
CA GLN A 24 -5.44 -7.47 3.90
C GLN A 24 -5.14 -8.86 4.47
N PHE A 25 -5.99 -9.83 4.11
CA PHE A 25 -5.80 -11.22 4.47
C PHE A 25 -5.27 -11.95 3.25
N ASP A 26 -4.06 -12.47 3.37
CA ASP A 26 -3.36 -13.15 2.30
C ASP A 26 -3.38 -14.66 2.55
N GLN A 27 -3.66 -15.43 1.49
CA GLN A 27 -3.79 -16.88 1.59
C GLN A 27 -2.43 -17.58 1.62
N SER A 28 -1.44 -17.02 0.92
CA SER A 28 -0.08 -17.53 0.84
C SER A 28 0.96 -16.43 1.10
N LYS A 29 2.22 -16.83 1.26
CA LYS A 29 3.33 -15.88 1.36
C LYS A 29 3.58 -15.17 0.04
N GLU A 30 3.37 -15.85 -1.08
CA GLU A 30 3.46 -15.24 -2.40
C GLU A 30 2.45 -14.10 -2.56
N ASP A 31 1.20 -14.31 -2.15
CA ASP A 31 0.16 -13.28 -2.23
C ASP A 31 0.56 -12.02 -1.44
N LEU A 32 1.04 -12.21 -0.20
CA LEU A 32 1.54 -11.12 0.64
C LEU A 32 2.68 -10.34 -0.05
N LEU A 33 3.64 -11.05 -0.66
CA LEU A 33 4.76 -10.41 -1.34
C LEU A 33 4.32 -9.64 -2.58
N ASP A 34 3.40 -10.19 -3.37
CA ASP A 34 2.87 -9.53 -4.57
C ASP A 34 2.23 -8.17 -4.22
N ILE A 35 1.51 -8.11 -3.11
CA ILE A 35 0.91 -6.86 -2.61
C ILE A 35 1.97 -5.91 -2.08
N LEU A 36 2.89 -6.39 -1.23
CA LEU A 36 3.91 -5.56 -0.61
C LEU A 36 4.82 -4.91 -1.66
N VAL A 37 5.27 -5.68 -2.65
CA VAL A 37 6.13 -5.18 -3.73
C VAL A 37 5.45 -4.03 -4.47
N LEU A 38 4.17 -4.18 -4.82
CA LEU A 38 3.41 -3.15 -5.51
C LEU A 38 3.17 -1.90 -4.63
N TYR A 39 2.86 -2.09 -3.35
CA TYR A 39 2.73 -1.01 -2.38
C TYR A 39 4.03 -0.19 -2.24
N PHE A 40 5.16 -0.86 -2.04
CA PHE A 40 6.45 -0.19 -1.92
C PHE A 40 6.82 0.52 -3.22
N LYS A 41 6.64 -0.13 -4.38
CA LYS A 41 6.92 0.46 -5.69
C LYS A 41 6.15 1.77 -5.87
N ALA A 42 4.83 1.75 -5.68
CA ALA A 42 4.00 2.94 -5.87
C ALA A 42 4.40 4.08 -4.92
N ARG A 43 4.79 3.76 -3.68
CA ARG A 43 5.23 4.80 -2.74
C ARG A 43 6.63 5.33 -3.05
N LEU A 44 7.57 4.46 -3.43
CA LEU A 44 8.93 4.87 -3.84
C LEU A 44 8.88 5.76 -5.08
N GLU A 45 8.09 5.41 -6.09
CA GLU A 45 7.88 6.23 -7.30
C GLU A 45 7.32 7.63 -6.98
N ASN A 46 6.58 7.75 -5.87
CA ASN A 46 6.01 9.02 -5.42
C ASN A 46 6.82 9.71 -4.31
N ASN A 47 8.06 9.26 -4.03
CA ASN A 47 8.91 9.76 -2.94
C ASN A 47 8.21 9.79 -1.57
N LYS A 48 7.36 8.79 -1.30
CA LYS A 48 6.61 8.69 -0.04
C LYS A 48 7.28 7.72 0.92
N PHE A 49 7.26 8.09 2.21
CA PHE A 49 7.76 7.23 3.28
C PHE A 49 6.96 5.92 3.34
N CYS A 50 7.69 4.81 3.49
CA CYS A 50 7.15 3.46 3.62
C CYS A 50 7.57 2.86 4.96
N MET A 51 6.63 2.23 5.66
CA MET A 51 6.88 1.47 6.86
C MET A 51 6.14 0.14 6.76
N TRP A 52 6.81 -0.93 7.15
CA TRP A 52 6.23 -2.26 7.30
C TRP A 52 6.65 -2.80 8.67
N VAL A 53 5.67 -3.31 9.41
CA VAL A 53 5.85 -3.86 10.75
C VAL A 53 5.39 -5.31 10.71
N THR A 54 6.26 -6.22 11.14
CA THR A 54 6.00 -7.66 11.26
C THR A 54 6.35 -8.10 12.68
N SER A 55 5.66 -9.13 13.20
CA SER A 55 5.96 -9.78 14.49
C SER A 55 6.80 -11.03 14.31
#